data_AF-A0A1E7YTL9-F1
#
_entry.id   AF-A0A1E7YTL9-F1
#
_cell.length_a   1.000
_cell.length_b   1.000
_cell.length_c   1.000
_cell.angle_alpha   90.00
_cell.angle_beta   90.00
_cell.angle_gamma   90.00
#
_symmetry.space_group_name_H-M   'P 1'
#
loop_
_entity.id
_entity.type
_entity.pdbx_description
1 polymer ?
#
loop_
_entity_poly.entity_id
_entity_poly.type
_entity_poly.pdbx_seq_one_letter_code
_entity_poly.pdbx_strand_id
1 'polypeptide(L)'
;MHVETIRFYERQGLITQPRKPSMGIRRYPRDIVHRIRFIKHAQVLGFSLQECRELLDLRGDDPATCALMRHHVEDKLAAIRSKLQALTQMEGVLTALLEACQQGRAADDPCPILKALDADDGLPTPSARHGPKAATAGAETSADNAP
;
A
#
# COMPACT_ATOMS: atom_id res chain seq x y z
N MET A 1 -5.32 -9.41 -17.05
CA MET A 1 -4.92 -8.00 -16.77
C MET A 1 -5.73 -7.13 -17.70
N HIS A 2 -6.39 -6.11 -17.17
CA HIS A 2 -7.32 -5.29 -17.94
C HIS A 2 -6.56 -4.19 -18.71
N VAL A 3 -7.07 -3.77 -19.87
CA VAL A 3 -6.42 -2.74 -20.71
C VAL A 3 -6.33 -1.41 -19.95
N GLU A 4 -7.29 -1.16 -19.09
CA GLU A 4 -7.46 0.01 -18.24
C GLU A 4 -6.34 0.08 -17.21
N THR A 5 -5.84 -1.06 -16.71
CA THR A 5 -4.68 -1.13 -15.82
C THR A 5 -3.41 -0.67 -16.54
N ILE A 6 -3.23 -1.09 -17.80
CA ILE A 6 -2.09 -0.64 -18.61
C ILE A 6 -2.17 0.87 -18.84
N ARG A 7 -3.33 1.37 -19.29
CA ARG A 7 -3.55 2.83 -19.50
C ARG A 7 -3.37 3.63 -18.22
N PHE A 8 -3.74 3.04 -17.08
CA PHE A 8 -3.55 3.66 -15.79
C PHE A 8 -2.07 3.76 -15.43
N TYR A 9 -1.25 2.71 -15.65
CA TYR A 9 0.20 2.78 -15.45
C TYR A 9 0.89 3.79 -16.37
N GLU A 10 0.42 3.93 -17.62
CA GLU A 10 0.89 4.98 -18.53
C GLU A 10 0.61 6.37 -17.95
N ARG A 11 -0.62 6.65 -17.48
CA ARG A 11 -0.98 7.94 -16.88
C ARG A 11 -0.21 8.26 -15.61
N GLN A 12 0.13 7.23 -14.83
CA GLN A 12 0.93 7.36 -13.61
C GLN A 12 2.44 7.44 -13.89
N GLY A 13 2.86 7.43 -15.15
CA GLY A 13 4.28 7.50 -15.54
C GLY A 13 5.10 6.26 -15.17
N LEU A 14 4.44 5.14 -14.83
CA LEU A 14 5.12 3.91 -14.40
C LEU A 14 5.65 3.11 -15.59
N ILE A 15 5.05 3.27 -16.77
CA ILE A 15 5.50 2.64 -18.01
C ILE A 15 5.47 3.67 -19.14
N THR A 16 6.45 3.59 -20.03
CA THR A 16 6.49 4.44 -21.21
C THR A 16 5.41 4.01 -22.19
N GLN A 17 4.61 4.98 -22.60
CA GLN A 17 3.60 4.78 -23.63
C GLN A 17 4.27 4.63 -25.01
N PRO A 18 4.11 3.49 -25.72
CA PRO A 18 4.69 3.32 -27.05
C PRO A 18 3.99 4.25 -28.05
N ARG A 19 4.72 4.71 -29.08
CA ARG A 19 4.15 5.52 -30.17
C ARG A 19 2.93 4.80 -30.77
N LYS A 20 1.84 5.55 -30.92
CA LYS A 20 0.62 5.02 -31.56
C LYS A 20 0.87 4.91 -33.07
N PRO A 21 0.76 3.72 -33.68
CA PRO A 21 0.81 3.58 -35.13
C PRO A 21 -0.33 4.36 -35.80
N SER A 22 -0.11 4.87 -37.03
CA SER A 22 -1.12 5.65 -37.78
C SER A 22 -2.43 4.87 -37.96
N MET A 23 -2.34 3.56 -38.18
CA MET A 23 -3.44 2.61 -38.17
C MET A 23 -2.94 1.34 -37.47
N GLY A 24 -3.46 1.02 -36.28
CA GLY A 24 -3.11 -0.23 -35.61
C GLY A 24 -3.20 -0.22 -34.08
N ILE A 25 -2.77 -1.33 -33.50
CA ILE A 25 -2.78 -1.59 -32.05
C ILE A 25 -1.41 -1.23 -31.48
N ARG A 26 -1.40 -0.62 -30.29
CA ARG A 26 -0.16 -0.37 -29.53
C ARG A 26 0.54 -1.69 -29.23
N ARG A 27 1.82 -1.81 -29.63
CA ARG A 27 2.66 -2.96 -29.30
C ARG A 27 3.66 -2.54 -28.21
N TYR A 28 3.68 -3.30 -27.11
CA TYR A 28 4.60 -3.06 -26.02
C TYR A 28 5.86 -3.91 -26.19
N PRO A 29 7.05 -3.30 -26.08
CA PRO A 29 8.29 -4.05 -26.11
C PRO A 29 8.47 -4.88 -24.82
N ARG A 30 9.36 -5.88 -24.87
CA ARG A 30 9.51 -6.91 -23.83
C ARG A 30 9.89 -6.33 -22.46
N ASP A 31 10.71 -5.29 -22.44
CA ASP A 31 11.12 -4.54 -21.26
C ASP A 31 9.93 -3.90 -20.53
N ILE A 32 8.99 -3.30 -21.27
CA ILE A 32 7.76 -2.75 -20.67
C ILE A 32 6.88 -3.87 -20.13
N VAL A 33 6.79 -5.00 -20.82
CA VAL A 33 6.07 -6.18 -20.30
C VAL A 33 6.70 -6.67 -19.00
N HIS A 34 8.03 -6.70 -18.89
CA HIS A 34 8.72 -7.05 -17.65
C HIS A 34 8.42 -6.04 -16.53
N ARG A 35 8.45 -4.74 -16.84
CA ARG A 35 8.09 -3.65 -15.89
C ARG A 35 6.66 -3.78 -15.39
N ILE A 36 5.71 -4.10 -16.26
CA ILE A 36 4.30 -4.36 -15.89
C ILE A 36 4.18 -5.55 -14.93
N ARG A 37 4.88 -6.67 -15.22
CA ARG A 37 4.86 -7.84 -14.34
C ARG A 37 5.45 -7.53 -12.97
N PHE A 38 6.55 -6.78 -12.93
CA PHE A 38 7.15 -6.32 -11.68
C PHE A 38 6.15 -5.54 -10.82
N ILE A 39 5.51 -4.51 -11.39
CA ILE A 39 4.50 -3.70 -10.67
C ILE A 39 3.39 -4.59 -10.13
N LYS A 40 2.89 -5.52 -10.96
CA LYS A 40 1.83 -6.44 -10.56
C LYS A 40 2.24 -7.32 -9.37
N HIS A 41 3.45 -7.88 -9.39
CA HIS A 41 3.94 -8.72 -8.30
C HIS A 41 4.13 -7.91 -7.01
N ALA A 42 4.69 -6.70 -7.12
CA ALA A 42 4.86 -5.81 -5.99
C ALA A 42 3.51 -5.42 -5.37
N GLN A 43 2.49 -5.12 -6.18
CA GLN A 43 1.14 -4.85 -5.68
C GLN A 43 0.50 -6.03 -4.95
N VAL A 44 0.72 -7.26 -5.43
CA VAL A 44 0.25 -8.48 -4.72
C VAL A 44 0.87 -8.59 -3.33
N LEU A 45 2.11 -8.11 -3.15
CA LEU A 45 2.80 -8.06 -1.87
C LEU A 45 2.43 -6.84 -1.01
N GLY A 46 1.50 -6.00 -1.46
CA GLY A 46 1.04 -4.83 -0.71
C GLY A 46 1.86 -3.56 -0.92
N PHE A 47 2.76 -3.53 -1.91
CA PHE A 47 3.40 -2.28 -2.33
C PHE A 47 2.39 -1.39 -3.07
N SER A 48 2.38 -0.12 -2.70
CA SER A 48 1.69 0.95 -3.39
C SER A 48 2.37 1.25 -4.73
N LEU A 49 1.68 1.97 -5.60
CA LEU A 49 2.24 2.40 -6.88
C LEU A 49 3.42 3.36 -6.72
N GLN A 50 3.41 4.15 -5.64
CA GLN A 50 4.50 5.06 -5.32
C GLN A 50 5.77 4.28 -4.96
N GLU A 51 5.66 3.32 -4.04
CA GLU A 51 6.77 2.43 -3.70
C GLU A 51 7.21 1.63 -4.93
N CYS A 52 6.28 1.12 -5.75
CA CYS A 52 6.63 0.45 -7.00
C CYS A 52 7.47 1.33 -7.93
N ARG A 53 7.27 2.66 -7.95
CA ARG A 53 8.09 3.57 -8.75
C ARG A 53 9.52 3.61 -8.24
N GLU A 54 9.69 3.77 -6.92
CA GLU A 54 11.00 3.77 -6.26
C GLU A 54 11.74 2.45 -6.51
N LEU A 55 11.05 1.33 -6.32
CA LEU A 55 11.60 -0.01 -6.55
C LEU A 55 11.98 -0.26 -8.02
N LEU A 56 11.32 0.41 -8.96
CA LEU A 56 11.57 0.27 -10.39
C LEU A 56 12.78 1.07 -10.89
N ASP A 57 13.25 2.00 -10.07
CA ASP A 57 14.45 2.81 -10.30
C ASP A 57 15.68 2.17 -9.64
N LEU A 58 15.48 1.27 -8.66
CA LEU A 58 16.48 0.34 -8.17
C LEU A 58 16.83 -0.68 -9.27
N ARG A 59 17.89 -0.42 -10.02
CA ARG A 59 18.40 -1.31 -11.07
C ARG A 59 19.89 -1.58 -10.85
N GLY A 60 20.24 -2.84 -10.75
CA GLY A 60 21.62 -3.29 -10.58
C GLY A 60 21.67 -4.57 -9.74
N ASP A 61 22.73 -5.35 -9.93
CA ASP A 61 23.03 -6.53 -9.12
C ASP A 61 24.08 -6.22 -8.05
N ASP A 62 24.24 -4.94 -7.68
CA ASP A 62 25.22 -4.50 -6.71
C ASP A 62 24.70 -4.58 -5.26
N PRO A 63 25.61 -4.68 -4.27
CA PRO A 63 25.23 -4.78 -2.87
C PRO A 63 24.39 -3.61 -2.33
N ALA A 64 24.56 -2.39 -2.85
CA ALA A 64 23.81 -1.22 -2.39
C ALA A 64 22.35 -1.29 -2.86
N THR A 65 22.11 -1.69 -4.11
CA THR A 65 20.75 -1.96 -4.63
C THR A 65 20.05 -3.05 -3.79
N CYS A 66 20.77 -4.12 -3.43
CA CYS A 66 20.23 -5.18 -2.56
C CYS A 66 19.87 -4.65 -1.16
N ALA A 67 20.70 -3.79 -0.57
CA ALA A 67 20.44 -3.20 0.74
C ALA A 67 19.21 -2.26 0.73
N LEU A 68 19.06 -1.43 -0.31
CA LEU A 68 17.90 -0.55 -0.48
C LEU A 68 16.61 -1.37 -0.65
N MET A 69 16.63 -2.41 -1.49
CA MET A 69 15.48 -3.30 -1.66
C MET A 69 15.10 -3.99 -0.34
N ARG A 70 16.09 -4.41 0.46
CA ARG A 70 15.85 -5.00 1.79
C ARG A 70 15.10 -4.04 2.71
N HIS A 71 15.52 -2.78 2.77
CA HIS A 71 14.83 -1.76 3.58
C HIS A 71 13.35 -1.61 3.20
N HIS A 72 13.03 -1.49 1.91
CA HIS A 72 11.65 -1.39 1.46
C HIS A 72 10.80 -2.61 1.86
N VAL A 73 11.39 -3.82 1.83
CA VAL A 73 10.71 -5.05 2.25
C VAL A 73 10.50 -5.08 3.76
N GLU A 74 11.49 -4.67 4.55
CA GLU A 74 11.39 -4.58 6.01
C GLU A 74 10.30 -3.59 6.44
N ASP A 75 10.26 -2.40 5.83
CA ASP A 75 9.23 -1.39 6.08
C ASP A 75 7.83 -1.90 5.72
N LYS A 76 7.71 -2.56 4.57
CA LYS A 76 6.43 -3.17 4.14
C LYS A 76 5.97 -4.24 5.13
N LEU A 77 6.88 -5.08 5.57
CA LEU A 77 6.60 -6.15 6.53
C LEU A 77 6.16 -5.57 7.88
N ALA A 78 6.81 -4.51 8.37
CA ALA A 78 6.43 -3.81 9.58
C ALA A 78 5.01 -3.21 9.47
N ALA A 79 4.70 -2.54 8.35
CA ALA A 79 3.38 -1.99 8.09
C ALA A 79 2.28 -3.07 8.06
N ILE A 80 2.55 -4.21 7.41
CA ILE A 80 1.62 -5.35 7.37
C ILE A 80 1.38 -5.90 8.78
N ARG A 81 2.44 -6.10 9.59
CA ARG A 81 2.32 -6.59 10.97
C ARG A 81 1.49 -5.64 11.85
N SER A 82 1.72 -4.34 11.72
CA SER A 82 0.92 -3.34 12.43
C SER A 82 -0.56 -3.41 12.03
N LYS A 83 -0.85 -3.54 10.73
CA LYS A 83 -2.23 -3.69 10.25
C LYS A 83 -2.89 -4.97 10.76
N LEU A 84 -2.17 -6.09 10.77
CA LEU A 84 -2.67 -7.35 11.32
C LEU A 84 -3.03 -7.20 12.81
N GLN A 85 -2.14 -6.59 13.61
CA GLN A 85 -2.42 -6.33 15.01
C GLN A 85 -3.68 -5.49 15.22
N ALA A 86 -3.86 -4.42 14.43
CA ALA A 86 -5.07 -3.60 14.48
C ALA A 86 -6.33 -4.38 14.09
N LEU A 87 -6.26 -5.21 13.03
CA LEU A 87 -7.38 -6.05 12.61
C LEU A 87 -7.75 -7.09 13.66
N THR A 88 -6.78 -7.75 14.29
CA THR A 88 -7.03 -8.69 15.39
C THR A 88 -7.66 -8.01 16.61
N GLN A 89 -7.27 -6.77 16.93
CA GLN A 89 -7.92 -6.01 17.99
C GLN A 89 -9.39 -5.71 17.66
N MET A 90 -9.67 -5.23 16.44
CA MET A 90 -11.03 -4.97 15.98
C MET A 90 -11.89 -6.24 15.98
N GLU A 91 -11.34 -7.37 15.53
CA GLU A 91 -12.00 -8.68 15.58
C GLU A 91 -12.38 -9.07 17.01
N GLY A 92 -11.47 -8.88 17.97
CA GLY A 92 -11.74 -9.16 19.39
C GLY A 92 -12.89 -8.32 19.94
N VAL A 93 -12.94 -7.02 19.61
CA VAL A 93 -14.04 -6.13 20.02
C VAL A 93 -15.37 -6.57 19.41
N LEU A 94 -15.39 -6.86 18.11
CA LEU A 94 -16.61 -7.34 17.44
C LEU A 94 -17.09 -8.68 18.01
N THR A 95 -16.17 -9.58 18.36
CA THR A 95 -16.48 -10.87 18.98
C THR A 95 -17.12 -10.67 20.35
N ALA A 96 -16.54 -9.83 21.20
CA ALA A 96 -17.08 -9.53 22.53
C ALA A 96 -18.48 -8.89 22.47
N LEU A 97 -18.70 -7.98 21.52
CA LEU A 97 -20.02 -7.36 21.30
C LEU A 97 -21.06 -8.38 20.83
N LEU A 98 -20.66 -9.32 19.98
CA LEU A 98 -21.54 -10.39 19.52
C LEU A 98 -21.93 -11.34 20.67
N GLU A 99 -20.97 -11.74 21.49
CA GLU A 99 -21.21 -12.57 22.67
C GLU A 99 -22.15 -11.88 23.68
N ALA A 100 -21.91 -10.60 23.96
CA ALA A 100 -22.77 -9.81 24.85
C ALA A 100 -24.21 -9.72 24.31
N CYS A 101 -24.38 -9.55 23.00
CA CYS A 101 -25.69 -9.51 22.37
C CYS A 101 -26.42 -10.86 22.46
N GLN A 102 -25.72 -11.98 22.28
CA GLN A 102 -26.30 -13.33 22.39
C GLN A 102 -26.67 -13.70 23.83
N GLN A 103 -25.98 -13.13 24.81
CA GLN A 103 -26.24 -13.36 26.23
C GLN A 103 -27.39 -12.50 26.79
N GLY A 104 -27.82 -11.45 26.08
CA GLY A 104 -29.00 -10.66 26.45
C GLY A 104 -30.26 -11.52 26.41
N ARG A 105 -30.89 -11.76 27.58
CA ARG A 105 -31.98 -12.74 27.74
C ARG A 105 -33.40 -12.15 27.71
N ALA A 106 -33.57 -10.83 27.77
CA ALA A 106 -34.89 -10.21 27.84
C ALA A 106 -35.24 -9.45 26.55
N ALA A 107 -36.50 -9.54 26.12
CA ALA A 107 -37.03 -8.83 24.95
C ALA A 107 -37.01 -7.30 25.10
N ASP A 108 -36.94 -6.79 26.35
CA ASP A 108 -36.98 -5.37 26.68
C ASP A 108 -35.58 -4.78 26.98
N ASP A 109 -34.51 -5.58 26.95
CA ASP A 109 -33.15 -5.07 27.19
C ASP A 109 -32.60 -4.35 25.94
N PRO A 110 -31.95 -3.18 26.10
CA PRO A 110 -31.35 -2.47 24.97
C PRO A 110 -30.19 -3.29 24.38
N CYS A 111 -30.13 -3.35 23.05
CA CYS A 111 -29.09 -4.09 22.33
C CYS A 111 -27.67 -3.62 22.76
N PRO A 112 -26.82 -4.51 23.31
CA PRO A 112 -25.46 -4.14 23.74
C PRO A 112 -24.59 -3.58 22.61
N ILE A 113 -24.80 -4.03 21.37
CA ILE A 113 -24.07 -3.54 20.19
C ILE A 113 -24.40 -2.07 19.91
N LEU A 114 -25.69 -1.73 19.83
CA LEU A 114 -26.12 -0.35 19.59
C LEU A 114 -25.66 0.58 20.72
N LYS A 115 -25.81 0.14 21.97
CA LYS A 115 -25.33 0.88 23.13
C LYS A 115 -23.82 1.16 23.08
N ALA A 116 -23.01 0.21 22.62
CA ALA A 116 -21.57 0.40 22.48
C ALA A 116 -21.21 1.37 21.35
N LEU A 117 -21.98 1.40 20.25
CA LEU A 117 -21.77 2.32 19.14
C LEU A 117 -22.22 3.76 19.45
N ASP A 118 -23.26 3.90 20.27
CA ASP A 118 -23.78 5.21 20.72
C ASP A 118 -22.99 5.81 21.89
N ALA A 119 -22.06 5.04 22.49
CA ALA A 119 -21.24 5.52 23.60
C ALA A 119 -20.20 6.55 23.10
N ASP A 120 -20.26 7.77 23.64
CA ASP A 120 -19.30 8.85 23.37
C ASP A 120 -17.86 8.53 23.82
N ASP A 121 -17.70 7.49 24.65
CA ASP A 121 -16.42 7.08 25.25
C ASP A 121 -15.50 6.35 24.25
N GLY A 122 -15.96 6.14 23.02
CA GLY A 122 -15.22 5.54 21.93
C GLY A 122 -15.13 4.02 22.05
N LEU A 123 -15.48 3.31 20.98
CA LEU A 123 -15.05 1.91 20.85
C LEU A 123 -13.54 1.86 21.09
N PRO A 124 -13.02 0.83 21.79
CA PRO A 124 -11.59 0.57 21.82
C PRO A 124 -11.12 0.33 20.38
N THR A 125 -10.69 1.41 19.74
CA THR A 125 -10.28 1.44 18.33
C THR A 125 -8.76 1.49 18.31
N PRO A 126 -8.11 0.62 17.52
CA PRO A 126 -6.69 0.77 17.27
C PRO A 126 -6.48 2.04 16.46
N SER A 127 -6.00 3.12 17.10
CA SER A 127 -5.71 4.40 16.46
C SER A 127 -4.68 4.21 15.33
N ALA A 128 -5.14 4.27 14.08
CA ALA A 128 -4.33 4.11 12.89
C ALA A 128 -3.95 5.48 12.29
N ARG A 129 -2.79 6.02 12.69
CA ARG A 129 -2.06 7.02 11.89
C ARG A 129 -0.69 6.49 11.49
N HIS A 130 -0.68 5.50 10.60
CA HIS A 130 0.53 5.04 9.92
C HIS A 130 0.26 4.86 8.43
N GLY A 131 0.15 5.98 7.73
CA GLY A 131 0.47 6.02 6.29
C GLY A 131 1.99 6.03 6.12
N PRO A 132 2.55 5.43 5.06
CA PRO A 132 3.98 5.47 4.83
C PRO A 132 4.44 6.93 4.72
N LYS A 133 5.39 7.31 5.58
CA LYS A 133 6.07 8.60 5.58
C LYS A 133 6.86 8.71 4.27
N ALA A 134 6.50 9.66 3.42
CA ALA A 134 7.31 9.98 2.25
C ALA A 134 8.73 10.33 2.72
N ALA A 135 9.69 9.49 2.37
CA ALA A 135 11.10 9.81 2.54
C ALA A 135 11.47 10.83 1.46
N THR A 136 11.43 12.10 1.82
CA THR A 136 12.06 13.17 1.05
C THR A 136 13.57 13.02 1.19
N ALA A 137 14.25 12.54 0.15
CA ALA A 137 15.68 12.76 -0.03
C ALA A 137 15.85 14.11 -0.76
N GLY A 138 16.02 15.18 0.00
CA GLY A 138 16.58 16.43 -0.51
C GLY A 138 18.08 16.25 -0.69
N ALA A 139 18.56 16.33 -1.92
CA ALA A 139 19.96 16.56 -2.20
C ALA A 139 20.13 18.07 -2.41
N GLU A 140 20.60 18.74 -1.36
CA GLU A 140 21.06 20.13 -1.41
C GLU A 140 22.33 20.24 -2.25
N THR A 141 22.44 21.42 -2.86
CA THR A 141 23.39 21.85 -3.87
C THR A 141 24.75 22.15 -3.23
N SER A 142 25.85 21.66 -3.82
CA SER A 142 27.16 22.32 -3.69
C SER A 142 27.69 22.63 -5.07
N ALA A 143 27.51 23.89 -5.46
CA ALA A 143 28.36 24.54 -6.42
C ALA A 143 29.67 24.89 -5.68
N ASP A 144 30.79 24.29 -6.10
CA ASP A 144 32.10 24.83 -5.80
C ASP A 144 32.68 25.42 -7.07
N ASN A 145 32.89 26.73 -6.99
CA ASN A 145 33.42 27.62 -8.00
C ASN A 145 34.85 28.02 -7.61
N ALA A 146 35.70 28.12 -8.62
CA ALA A 146 36.94 28.91 -8.72
C ALA A 146 38.23 28.35 -8.09
N PRO A 147 39.41 28.81 -8.57
CA PRO A 147 39.65 29.78 -9.65
C PRO A 147 40.14 29.19 -10.98
#